data_AF-A0A5B0SKA3-F1
#
_entry.id   AF-A0A5B0SKA3-F1
#
_cell.length_a   1.000
_cell.length_b   1.000
_cell.length_c   1.000
_cell.angle_alpha   90.00
_cell.angle_beta   90.00
_cell.angle_gamma   90.00
#
_symmetry.space_group_name_H-M   'P 1'
#
loop_
_entity.id
_entity.type
_entity.pdbx_description
1 polymer ?
#
loop_
_entity_poly.entity_id
_entity_poly.type
_entity_poly.pdbx_seq_one_letter_code
_entity_poly.pdbx_strand_id
1 'polypeptide(L)'
;MPELKPEYIYSIFCDFAAHIPYKKAVRNPIKIQSNGYDINPDTQLDVIFRSLITHRVLWFKFWHQRTGINLETIEFQGTKSQKYSSKNKLTLLLFYIDLISTVLWKYHKSDPDLMEDDSSLLKRAMNLIYEVEAKQFHNHRFESLSNSKNNIRKQNITQFSFLWNWIATLVSRYGSKKLQSIVFYNGNGYISRIIQRGFCEICVYSIGGLNKRLSTFYPS
;
A
#
# COMPACT_ATOMS: atom_id res chain seq x y z
N MET A 1 2.33 14.93 18.66
CA MET A 1 3.55 14.22 18.24
C MET A 1 4.39 15.13 17.35
N PRO A 2 5.68 15.38 17.63
CA PRO A 2 6.53 16.27 16.80
C PRO A 2 6.78 15.71 15.39
N GLU A 3 7.17 16.57 14.44
CA GLU A 3 7.71 16.14 13.14
C GLU A 3 9.09 15.49 13.40
N LEU A 4 9.23 14.21 13.05
CA LEU A 4 10.46 13.45 13.21
C LEU A 4 11.31 13.62 11.94
N LYS A 5 12.63 13.73 12.12
CA LYS A 5 13.52 13.70 10.96
C LYS A 5 13.47 12.31 10.29
N PRO A 6 13.66 12.20 8.97
CA PRO A 6 13.61 10.93 8.25
C PRO A 6 14.50 9.83 8.86
N GLU A 7 15.64 10.19 9.44
CA GLU A 7 16.58 9.26 10.08
C GLU A 7 15.95 8.56 11.29
N TYR A 8 15.13 9.28 12.07
CA TYR A 8 14.43 8.71 13.22
C TYR A 8 13.32 7.75 12.79
N ILE A 9 12.56 8.09 11.74
CA ILE A 9 11.54 7.19 11.19
C ILE A 9 12.21 5.91 10.69
N TYR A 10 13.33 6.06 9.99
CA TYR A 10 14.09 4.92 9.52
C TYR A 10 14.59 4.05 10.68
N SER A 11 15.10 4.65 11.77
CA SER A 11 15.49 3.94 12.98
C SER A 11 14.33 3.15 13.57
N ILE A 12 13.13 3.73 13.69
CA ILE A 12 11.93 3.01 14.17
C ILE A 12 11.65 1.78 13.30
N PHE A 13 11.76 1.91 11.98
CA PHE A 13 11.54 0.77 11.08
C PHE A 13 12.67 -0.28 11.15
N CYS A 14 13.91 0.13 11.42
CA CYS A 14 15.01 -0.79 11.75
C CYS A 14 14.69 -1.57 13.03
N ASP A 15 14.18 -0.89 14.07
CA ASP A 15 13.84 -1.52 15.35
C ASP A 15 12.69 -2.52 15.20
N PHE A 16 11.65 -2.19 14.40
CA PHE A 16 10.60 -3.15 14.04
C PHE A 16 11.19 -4.39 13.36
N ALA A 17 12.15 -4.20 12.46
CA ALA A 17 12.80 -5.30 11.75
C ALA A 17 13.65 -6.19 12.67
N ALA A 18 14.23 -5.62 13.73
CA ALA A 18 15.06 -6.31 14.71
C ALA A 18 14.25 -7.05 15.78
N HIS A 19 13.14 -6.47 16.26
CA HIS A 19 12.39 -6.98 17.41
C HIS A 19 11.23 -7.93 17.07
N ILE A 20 10.81 -7.99 15.81
CA ILE A 20 9.75 -8.91 15.36
C ILE A 20 10.34 -9.92 14.39
N PRO A 21 10.85 -11.08 14.87
CA PRO A 21 11.17 -12.16 13.97
C PRO A 21 9.85 -12.64 13.34
N TYR A 22 9.75 -12.51 12.02
CA TYR A 22 8.64 -12.95 11.15
C TYR A 22 8.10 -14.38 11.44
N LYS A 23 8.82 -15.16 12.26
CA LYS A 23 8.48 -16.52 12.69
C LYS A 23 7.59 -16.63 13.95
N LYS A 24 7.30 -15.56 14.71
CA LYS A 24 6.61 -15.69 16.02
C LYS A 24 5.12 -15.28 16.07
N ALA A 25 4.51 -14.82 14.99
CA ALA A 25 3.12 -14.33 15.00
C ALA A 25 2.04 -15.42 14.77
N VAL A 26 2.38 -16.71 14.87
CA VAL A 26 1.38 -17.80 14.81
C VAL A 26 0.90 -18.12 16.23
N ARG A 27 -0.06 -17.33 16.73
CA ARG A 27 -0.93 -17.75 17.83
C ARG A 27 -2.36 -17.38 17.44
N ASN A 28 -3.09 -18.38 16.94
CA ASN A 28 -4.51 -18.39 16.56
C ASN A 28 -4.83 -18.06 15.09
N PRO A 29 -4.71 -19.04 14.18
CA PRO A 29 -5.37 -18.95 12.88
C PRO A 29 -6.89 -18.95 13.11
N ILE A 30 -7.55 -17.90 12.64
CA ILE A 30 -9.02 -17.85 12.54
C ILE A 30 -9.42 -18.96 11.55
N LYS A 31 -10.04 -20.03 12.06
CA LYS A 31 -10.64 -21.07 11.22
C LYS A 31 -11.89 -20.50 10.55
N ILE A 32 -11.81 -20.20 9.26
CA ILE A 32 -12.99 -19.97 8.42
C ILE A 32 -12.90 -20.96 7.26
N GLN A 33 -13.92 -21.80 7.14
CA GLN A 33 -14.09 -22.76 6.04
C GLN A 33 -14.19 -22.00 4.72
N SER A 34 -13.20 -22.17 3.84
CA SER A 34 -13.26 -21.64 2.47
C SER A 34 -13.46 -22.78 1.49
N ASN A 35 -14.59 -22.77 0.78
CA ASN A 35 -14.85 -23.62 -0.36
C ASN A 35 -13.80 -23.36 -1.47
N GLY A 36 -12.96 -24.36 -1.75
CA GLY A 36 -12.50 -24.65 -3.09
C GLY A 36 -11.27 -23.92 -3.64
N TYR A 37 -10.32 -23.49 -2.81
CA TYR A 37 -8.98 -23.12 -3.30
C TYR A 37 -7.88 -23.61 -2.35
N ASP A 38 -7.19 -24.69 -2.74
CA ASP A 38 -5.92 -25.09 -2.15
C ASP A 38 -4.84 -24.05 -2.52
N ILE A 39 -4.65 -23.09 -1.62
CA ILE A 39 -3.53 -22.17 -1.63
C ILE A 39 -2.87 -22.30 -0.25
N ASN A 40 -1.66 -22.88 -0.25
CA ASN A 40 -0.82 -23.09 0.91
C ASN A 40 -0.70 -21.80 1.77
N PRO A 41 -1.17 -21.77 3.04
CA PRO A 41 -1.34 -20.55 3.85
C PRO A 41 -0.06 -20.10 4.59
N ASP A 42 1.11 -20.17 3.94
CA ASP A 42 2.40 -20.08 4.66
C ASP A 42 2.88 -18.65 4.98
N THR A 43 2.13 -17.57 4.68
CA THR A 43 2.54 -16.22 5.09
C THR A 43 1.42 -15.40 5.76
N GLN A 44 1.76 -14.71 6.84
CA GLN A 44 0.87 -13.80 7.57
C GLN A 44 0.27 -12.73 6.65
N LEU A 45 1.04 -12.29 5.64
CA LEU A 45 0.62 -11.34 4.63
C LEU A 45 -0.52 -11.86 3.74
N ASP A 46 -0.59 -13.16 3.45
CA ASP A 46 -1.70 -13.73 2.68
C ASP A 46 -3.01 -13.72 3.47
N VAL A 47 -2.95 -14.01 4.78
CA VAL A 47 -4.12 -13.95 5.67
C VAL A 47 -4.64 -12.52 5.77
N ILE A 48 -3.73 -11.55 5.93
CA ILE A 48 -4.06 -10.12 5.96
C ILE A 48 -4.67 -9.67 4.64
N PHE A 49 -4.06 -10.08 3.52
CA PHE A 49 -4.58 -9.73 2.21
C PHE A 49 -5.99 -10.29 2.02
N ARG A 50 -6.24 -11.54 2.41
CA ARG A 50 -7.60 -12.11 2.40
C ARG A 50 -8.56 -11.29 3.28
N SER A 51 -8.14 -10.90 4.49
CA SER A 51 -8.96 -10.07 5.38
C SER A 51 -9.31 -8.71 4.77
N LEU A 52 -8.37 -8.07 4.08
CA LEU A 52 -8.63 -6.83 3.34
C LEU A 52 -9.63 -7.06 2.20
N ILE A 53 -9.46 -8.14 1.42
CA ILE A 53 -10.34 -8.44 0.28
C ILE A 53 -11.76 -8.78 0.73
N THR A 54 -11.95 -9.51 1.83
CA THR A 54 -13.29 -9.82 2.34
C THR A 54 -14.04 -8.57 2.82
N HIS A 55 -13.34 -7.53 3.26
CA HIS A 55 -13.93 -6.26 3.70
C HIS A 55 -13.90 -5.15 2.62
N ARG A 56 -13.53 -5.48 1.37
CA ARG A 56 -13.25 -4.47 0.33
C ARG A 56 -14.41 -3.50 0.06
N VAL A 57 -15.65 -3.96 0.17
CA VAL A 57 -16.85 -3.12 -0.07
C VAL A 57 -16.91 -1.99 0.96
N LEU A 58 -16.60 -2.28 2.22
CA LEU A 58 -16.58 -1.27 3.28
C LEU A 58 -15.43 -0.28 3.07
N TRP A 59 -14.27 -0.77 2.64
CA TRP A 59 -13.15 0.08 2.24
C TRP A 59 -13.50 0.99 1.07
N PHE A 60 -14.21 0.48 0.06
CA PHE A 60 -14.62 1.28 -1.09
C PHE A 60 -15.63 2.36 -0.71
N LYS A 61 -16.59 2.05 0.16
CA LYS A 61 -17.50 3.06 0.75
C LYS A 61 -16.72 4.13 1.51
N PHE A 62 -15.78 3.71 2.36
CA PHE A 62 -14.92 4.62 3.12
C PHE A 62 -14.10 5.56 2.24
N TRP A 63 -13.44 5.02 1.21
CA TRP A 63 -12.66 5.84 0.30
C TRP A 63 -13.53 6.71 -0.60
N HIS A 64 -14.70 6.22 -1.04
CA HIS A 64 -15.64 7.02 -1.81
C HIS A 64 -16.08 8.28 -1.06
N GLN A 65 -16.40 8.16 0.24
CA GLN A 65 -16.74 9.33 1.06
C GLN A 65 -15.60 10.34 1.18
N ARG A 66 -14.34 9.90 1.08
CA ARG A 66 -13.16 10.77 1.20
C ARG A 66 -12.69 11.37 -0.12
N THR A 67 -12.95 10.71 -1.25
CA THR A 67 -12.40 11.13 -2.56
C THR A 67 -13.46 11.50 -3.57
N GLY A 68 -14.73 11.14 -3.34
CA GLY A 68 -15.82 11.22 -4.30
C GLY A 68 -15.77 10.14 -5.40
N ILE A 69 -14.74 9.30 -5.42
CA ILE A 69 -14.52 8.32 -6.48
C ILE A 69 -15.18 6.99 -6.13
N ASN A 70 -16.07 6.49 -6.99
CA ASN A 70 -16.71 5.19 -6.79
C ASN A 70 -15.84 4.07 -7.39
N LEU A 71 -15.19 3.29 -6.54
CA LEU A 71 -14.33 2.17 -6.97
C LEU A 71 -15.11 0.91 -7.37
N GLU A 72 -16.41 0.83 -7.05
CA GLU A 72 -17.22 -0.32 -7.45
C GLU A 72 -17.39 -0.38 -8.96
N THR A 73 -17.48 0.78 -9.61
CA THR A 73 -17.65 0.94 -11.07
C THR A 73 -16.37 0.65 -11.87
N ILE A 74 -15.23 0.44 -11.20
CA ILE A 74 -13.98 0.11 -11.88
C ILE A 74 -14.08 -1.27 -12.50
N GLU A 75 -13.95 -1.31 -13.83
CA GLU A 75 -13.83 -2.51 -14.63
C GLU A 75 -12.46 -2.59 -15.30
N PHE A 76 -11.65 -3.56 -14.88
CA PHE A 76 -10.46 -3.93 -15.62
C PHE A 76 -10.86 -4.72 -16.88
N GLN A 77 -10.11 -4.53 -17.96
CA GLN A 77 -10.26 -5.32 -19.18
C GLN A 77 -9.61 -6.71 -19.01
N GLY A 78 -10.14 -7.72 -19.72
CA GLY A 78 -9.62 -9.10 -19.71
C GLY A 78 -10.60 -10.16 -19.19
N THR A 79 -10.09 -11.36 -18.93
CA THR A 79 -10.89 -12.50 -18.44
C THR A 79 -11.41 -12.27 -17.03
N LYS A 80 -12.49 -12.96 -16.63
CA LYS A 80 -13.07 -12.86 -15.26
C LYS A 80 -12.02 -13.01 -14.15
N SER A 81 -11.09 -13.96 -14.30
CA SER A 81 -9.99 -14.18 -13.36
C SER A 81 -9.03 -12.99 -13.30
N GLN A 82 -8.67 -12.43 -14.47
CA GLN A 82 -7.82 -11.23 -14.54
C GLN A 82 -8.49 -10.03 -13.88
N LYS A 83 -9.77 -9.77 -14.20
CA LYS A 83 -10.53 -8.67 -13.59
C LYS A 83 -10.55 -8.76 -12.06
N TYR A 84 -10.81 -9.95 -11.53
CA TYR A 84 -10.82 -10.20 -10.09
C TYR A 84 -9.43 -9.99 -9.45
N SER A 85 -8.37 -10.51 -10.08
CA SER A 85 -6.99 -10.33 -9.62
C SER A 85 -6.58 -8.86 -9.60
N SER A 86 -6.89 -8.10 -10.66
CA SER A 86 -6.62 -6.67 -10.75
C SER A 86 -7.33 -5.89 -9.66
N LYS A 87 -8.61 -6.18 -9.41
CA LYS A 87 -9.39 -5.52 -8.35
C LYS A 87 -8.79 -5.77 -6.97
N ASN A 88 -8.32 -7.00 -6.70
CA ASN A 88 -7.66 -7.29 -5.43
C ASN A 88 -6.32 -6.57 -5.27
N LYS A 89 -5.50 -6.53 -6.34
CA LYS A 89 -4.24 -5.77 -6.34
C LYS A 89 -4.47 -4.27 -6.15
N LEU A 90 -5.52 -3.73 -6.77
CA LEU A 90 -5.96 -2.36 -6.60
C LEU A 90 -6.34 -2.07 -5.14
N THR A 91 -7.18 -2.92 -4.54
CA THR A 91 -7.56 -2.76 -3.12
C THR A 91 -6.34 -2.73 -2.21
N LEU A 92 -5.36 -3.62 -2.46
CA LEU A 92 -4.12 -3.63 -1.68
C LEU A 92 -3.29 -2.35 -1.86
N LEU A 93 -3.13 -1.90 -3.11
CA LEU A 93 -2.39 -0.68 -3.41
C LEU A 93 -3.02 0.53 -2.72
N LEU A 94 -4.33 0.71 -2.87
CA LEU A 94 -5.05 1.83 -2.26
C LEU A 94 -4.97 1.78 -0.73
N PHE A 95 -5.06 0.58 -0.15
CA PHE A 95 -4.89 0.41 1.30
C PHE A 95 -3.51 0.85 1.77
N TYR A 96 -2.43 0.47 1.08
CA TYR A 96 -1.08 0.90 1.46
C TYR A 96 -0.87 2.40 1.24
N ILE A 97 -1.44 2.98 0.19
CA ILE A 97 -1.38 4.43 -0.03
C ILE A 97 -2.10 5.17 1.10
N ASP A 98 -3.28 4.70 1.51
CA ASP A 98 -4.02 5.28 2.62
C ASP A 98 -3.27 5.11 3.96
N LEU A 99 -2.67 3.94 4.18
CA LEU A 99 -1.84 3.65 5.35
C LEU A 99 -0.63 4.58 5.44
N ILE A 100 0.15 4.70 4.36
CA ILE A 100 1.30 5.61 4.27
C ILE A 100 0.83 7.05 4.52
N SER A 101 -0.26 7.46 3.87
CA SER A 101 -0.81 8.81 4.03
C SER A 101 -1.26 9.11 5.44
N THR A 102 -1.79 8.10 6.15
CA THR A 102 -2.24 8.24 7.53
C THR A 102 -1.07 8.25 8.51
N VAL A 103 -0.12 7.33 8.36
CA VAL A 103 1.05 7.21 9.25
C VAL A 103 1.98 8.41 9.10
N LEU A 104 2.16 8.89 7.86
CA LEU A 104 3.06 9.99 7.53
C LEU A 104 2.33 11.30 7.25
N TRP A 105 1.10 11.48 7.75
CA TRP A 105 0.23 12.63 7.39
C TRP A 105 0.90 14.01 7.53
N LYS A 106 1.79 14.19 8.52
CA LYS A 106 2.55 15.44 8.72
C LYS A 106 3.51 15.78 7.59
N TYR A 107 3.97 14.76 6.88
CA TYR A 107 4.90 14.89 5.76
C TYR A 107 4.16 15.03 4.42
N HIS A 108 2.83 14.94 4.39
CA HIS A 108 2.05 15.21 3.18
C HIS A 108 1.81 16.71 2.95
N LYS A 109 1.89 17.54 3.98
CA LYS A 109 1.68 18.98 3.85
C LYS A 109 2.87 19.62 3.14
N SER A 110 2.60 20.14 1.94
CA SER A 110 3.44 21.19 1.34
C SER A 110 3.26 22.49 2.15
N ASP A 111 4.14 23.46 1.93
CA ASP A 111 4.13 24.78 2.56
C ASP A 111 2.70 25.30 2.86
N PRO A 112 2.42 25.84 4.06
CA PRO A 112 1.12 26.42 4.39
C PRO A 112 0.66 27.53 3.43
N ASP A 113 1.55 28.07 2.60
CA ASP A 113 1.27 29.11 1.60
C ASP A 113 0.72 28.56 0.25
N LEU A 114 0.73 27.25 0.03
CA LEU A 114 0.09 26.64 -1.14
C LEU A 114 -1.32 26.20 -0.77
N MET A 115 -2.30 27.03 -1.18
CA MET A 115 -3.74 26.73 -1.11
C MET A 115 -3.99 25.24 -1.39
N GLU A 116 -4.53 24.54 -0.40
CA GLU A 116 -4.78 23.10 -0.38
C GLU A 116 -5.71 22.70 -1.52
N ASP A 117 -5.15 22.40 -2.69
CA ASP A 117 -5.92 21.75 -3.74
C ASP A 117 -6.05 20.26 -3.40
N ASP A 118 -7.24 19.97 -2.89
CA ASP A 118 -7.81 18.77 -2.29
C ASP A 118 -7.59 17.48 -3.09
N SER A 119 -6.32 17.06 -3.15
CA SER A 119 -5.85 15.94 -3.95
C SER A 119 -4.91 15.07 -3.12
N SER A 120 -5.48 14.48 -2.07
CA SER A 120 -4.83 13.43 -1.29
C SER A 120 -4.13 12.43 -2.21
N LEU A 121 -2.98 11.89 -1.76
CA LEU A 121 -2.23 10.89 -2.53
C LEU A 121 -3.13 9.72 -2.95
N LEU A 122 -4.13 9.39 -2.12
CA LEU A 122 -5.17 8.41 -2.42
C LEU A 122 -6.02 8.81 -3.64
N LYS A 123 -6.56 10.03 -3.70
CA LYS A 123 -7.34 10.53 -4.86
C LYS A 123 -6.50 10.56 -6.13
N ARG A 124 -5.24 11.00 -6.04
CA ARG A 124 -4.29 10.98 -7.17
C ARG A 124 -3.95 9.55 -7.63
N ALA A 125 -3.81 8.62 -6.68
CA ALA A 125 -3.61 7.21 -7.00
C ALA A 125 -4.81 6.62 -7.75
N MET A 126 -6.02 6.93 -7.31
CA MET A 126 -7.23 6.49 -7.99
C MET A 126 -7.30 7.06 -9.42
N ASN A 127 -7.08 8.35 -9.61
CA ASN A 127 -7.09 8.98 -10.95
C ASN A 127 -6.05 8.35 -11.88
N LEU A 128 -4.80 8.17 -11.42
CA LEU A 128 -3.76 7.55 -12.23
C LEU A 128 -4.13 6.13 -12.65
N ILE A 129 -4.82 5.38 -11.77
CA ILE A 129 -5.23 4.01 -12.08
C ILE A 129 -6.35 3.97 -13.13
N TYR A 130 -7.22 4.99 -13.20
CA TYR A 130 -8.22 5.10 -14.27
C TYR A 130 -7.59 5.30 -15.66
N GLU A 131 -6.40 5.89 -15.71
CA GLU A 131 -5.72 6.23 -16.97
C GLU A 131 -4.89 5.07 -17.54
N VAL A 132 -4.68 4.00 -16.77
CA VAL A 132 -3.71 2.94 -17.09
C VAL A 132 -4.43 1.64 -17.44
N GLU A 133 -4.02 1.01 -18.54
CA GLU A 133 -4.56 -0.29 -18.94
C GLU A 133 -4.22 -1.39 -17.92
N ALA A 134 -5.08 -2.43 -17.80
CA ALA A 134 -4.85 -3.55 -16.88
C ALA A 134 -3.48 -4.23 -17.06
N LYS A 135 -3.00 -4.34 -18.31
CA LYS A 135 -1.67 -4.91 -18.62
C LYS A 135 -0.54 -4.02 -18.13
N GLN A 136 -0.67 -2.71 -18.31
CA GLN A 136 0.29 -1.72 -17.82
C GLN A 136 0.29 -1.69 -16.29
N PHE A 137 -0.90 -1.72 -15.68
CA PHE A 137 -1.09 -1.82 -14.23
C PHE A 137 -0.29 -3.00 -13.66
N HIS A 138 -0.52 -4.21 -14.17
CA HIS A 138 0.13 -5.42 -13.66
C HIS A 138 1.65 -5.45 -13.85
N ASN A 139 2.15 -4.95 -14.98
CA ASN A 139 3.56 -5.04 -15.34
C ASN A 139 4.36 -3.80 -14.94
N HIS A 140 3.74 -2.88 -14.21
CA HIS A 140 4.34 -1.63 -13.83
C HIS A 140 5.66 -1.80 -13.09
N ARG A 141 6.66 -1.03 -13.51
CA ARG A 141 7.98 -0.97 -12.91
C ARG A 141 8.34 0.48 -12.68
N PHE A 142 8.80 0.79 -11.47
CA PHE A 142 9.31 2.11 -11.20
C PHE A 142 10.68 2.28 -11.82
N GLU A 143 10.82 3.30 -12.66
CA GLU A 143 12.11 3.76 -13.16
C GLU A 143 12.76 4.60 -12.05
N SER A 144 13.96 4.19 -11.60
CA SER A 144 14.62 4.81 -10.45
C SER A 144 14.86 6.31 -10.69
N LEU A 145 14.80 7.10 -9.63
CA LEU A 145 15.15 8.53 -9.65
C LEU A 145 16.62 8.82 -10.01
N SER A 146 17.51 7.81 -9.97
CA SER A 146 18.91 7.95 -10.36
C SER A 146 19.15 7.48 -11.80
N ASN A 147 19.85 8.30 -12.60
CA ASN A 147 20.31 7.97 -13.97
C ASN A 147 21.43 6.91 -14.00
N SER A 148 21.66 6.19 -12.91
CA SER A 148 22.71 5.18 -12.82
C SER A 148 22.28 3.94 -13.60
N LYS A 149 22.79 3.83 -14.84
CA LYS A 149 22.71 2.64 -15.72
C LYS A 149 23.48 1.42 -15.16
N ASN A 150 23.69 1.32 -13.86
CA ASN A 150 24.46 0.24 -13.27
C ASN A 150 23.54 -0.84 -12.73
N ASN A 151 23.48 -1.93 -13.50
CA ASN A 151 23.08 -3.27 -13.10
C ASN A 151 21.77 -3.34 -12.33
N ILE A 152 20.67 -3.41 -13.08
CA ILE A 152 19.39 -3.96 -12.63
C ILE A 152 19.66 -5.42 -12.22
N ARG A 153 20.18 -5.62 -11.01
CA ARG A 153 20.15 -6.92 -10.35
C ARG A 153 18.68 -7.29 -10.34
N LYS A 154 18.32 -8.42 -10.97
CA LYS A 154 17.00 -9.03 -10.88
C LYS A 154 16.61 -9.06 -9.42
N GLN A 155 15.86 -8.06 -8.95
CA GLN A 155 15.25 -8.10 -7.64
C GLN A 155 14.33 -9.31 -7.69
N ASN A 156 14.57 -10.26 -6.79
CA ASN A 156 13.66 -11.39 -6.61
C ASN A 156 12.24 -10.83 -6.57
N ILE A 157 11.46 -11.22 -7.59
CA ILE A 157 10.09 -10.73 -7.80
C ILE A 157 9.26 -11.35 -6.68
N THR A 158 9.20 -10.67 -5.54
CA THR A 158 8.26 -11.04 -4.49
C THR A 158 6.85 -10.72 -4.98
N GLN A 159 5.86 -11.45 -4.46
CA GLN A 159 4.42 -11.26 -4.74
C GLN A 159 3.95 -9.80 -4.57
N PHE A 160 4.67 -9.00 -3.77
CA PHE A 160 4.39 -7.60 -3.48
C PHE A 160 5.29 -6.61 -4.22
N SER A 161 6.15 -7.04 -5.15
CA SER A 161 7.00 -6.13 -5.94
C SER A 161 6.19 -5.10 -6.74
N PHE A 162 5.07 -5.52 -7.34
CA PHE A 162 4.10 -4.64 -8.01
C PHE A 162 3.63 -3.50 -7.09
N LEU A 163 3.34 -3.79 -5.83
CA LEU A 163 2.83 -2.83 -4.85
C LEU A 163 3.84 -1.70 -4.63
N TRP A 164 5.09 -2.06 -4.37
CA TRP A 164 6.15 -1.09 -4.09
C TRP A 164 6.54 -0.27 -5.32
N ASN A 165 6.47 -0.85 -6.53
CA ASN A 165 6.67 -0.09 -7.77
C ASN A 165 5.61 1.01 -7.94
N TRP A 166 4.35 0.69 -7.68
CA TRP A 166 3.26 1.67 -7.75
C TRP A 166 3.38 2.74 -6.67
N ILE A 167 3.64 2.35 -5.42
CA ILE A 167 3.85 3.31 -4.32
C ILE A 167 5.01 4.25 -4.65
N ALA A 168 6.14 3.72 -5.15
CA ALA A 168 7.28 4.53 -5.55
C ALA A 168 6.90 5.55 -6.65
N THR A 169 6.12 5.12 -7.64
CA THR A 169 5.67 6.01 -8.72
C THR A 169 4.75 7.11 -8.20
N LEU A 170 3.79 6.76 -7.36
CA LEU A 170 2.82 7.70 -6.80
C LEU A 170 3.49 8.72 -5.87
N VAL A 171 4.37 8.27 -4.98
CA VAL A 171 5.10 9.15 -4.07
C VAL A 171 6.09 10.03 -4.84
N SER A 172 6.75 9.50 -5.88
CA SER A 172 7.65 10.29 -6.72
C SER A 172 6.92 11.36 -7.52
N ARG A 173 5.76 11.04 -8.11
CA ARG A 173 4.99 11.98 -8.95
C ARG A 173 4.19 13.00 -8.13
N TYR A 174 3.64 12.58 -6.99
CA TYR A 174 2.62 13.35 -6.27
C TYR A 174 2.91 13.54 -4.78
N GLY A 175 3.93 12.89 -4.23
CA GLY A 175 4.33 13.08 -2.84
C GLY A 175 5.11 14.37 -2.63
N SER A 176 4.98 14.99 -1.45
CA SER A 176 5.80 16.14 -1.08
C SER A 176 7.29 15.77 -1.01
N LYS A 177 8.19 16.75 -1.06
CA LYS A 177 9.63 16.53 -0.84
C LYS A 177 9.93 15.84 0.49
N LYS A 178 9.17 16.19 1.55
CA LYS A 178 9.30 15.58 2.88
C LYS A 178 8.91 14.10 2.86
N LEU A 179 7.77 13.77 2.27
CA LEU A 179 7.34 12.37 2.12
C LEU A 179 8.34 11.56 1.29
N GLN A 180 8.83 12.14 0.20
CA GLN A 180 9.85 11.51 -0.64
C GLN A 180 11.13 11.22 0.16
N SER A 181 11.58 12.14 1.01
CA SER A 181 12.79 11.96 1.82
C SER A 181 12.69 10.79 2.81
N ILE A 182 11.48 10.44 3.26
CA ILE A 182 11.22 9.30 4.14
C ILE A 182 11.09 8.01 3.33
N VAL A 183 10.26 8.02 2.29
CA VAL A 183 9.94 6.82 1.50
C VAL A 183 11.16 6.33 0.71
N PHE A 184 11.98 7.25 0.22
CA PHE A 184 13.22 6.97 -0.51
C PHE A 184 14.47 7.18 0.35
N TYR A 185 14.36 7.02 1.66
CA TYR A 185 15.49 7.14 2.58
C TYR A 185 16.67 6.25 2.11
N ASN A 186 17.83 6.89 1.90
CA ASN A 186 19.06 6.35 1.28
C ASN A 186 19.08 6.19 -0.26
N GLY A 187 18.22 6.91 -0.98
CA GLY A 187 18.60 7.60 -2.22
C GLY A 187 18.84 6.80 -3.51
N ASN A 188 18.73 5.47 -3.52
CA ASN A 188 18.96 4.69 -4.75
C ASN A 188 17.78 4.71 -5.74
N GLY A 189 16.84 5.64 -5.60
CA GLY A 189 15.64 5.70 -6.44
C GLY A 189 14.69 4.52 -6.26
N TYR A 190 14.77 3.78 -5.14
CA TYR A 190 13.85 2.70 -4.79
C TYR A 190 13.50 2.76 -3.30
N ILE A 191 12.30 2.28 -2.95
CA ILE A 191 11.87 2.14 -1.55
C ILE A 191 12.70 1.03 -0.92
N SER A 192 13.49 1.34 0.12
CA SER A 192 14.37 0.36 0.75
C SER A 192 13.57 -0.76 1.44
N ARG A 193 14.16 -1.96 1.56
CA ARG A 193 13.50 -3.12 2.20
C ARG A 193 13.07 -2.85 3.64
N ILE A 194 13.80 -1.99 4.36
CA ILE A 194 13.47 -1.61 5.74
C ILE A 194 12.17 -0.79 5.76
N ILE A 195 12.04 0.20 4.87
CA ILE A 195 10.79 0.97 4.72
C ILE A 195 9.63 0.05 4.34
N GLN A 196 9.84 -0.84 3.35
CA GLN A 196 8.82 -1.80 2.92
C GLN A 196 8.35 -2.67 4.10
N ARG A 197 9.30 -3.23 4.87
CA ARG A 197 8.99 -4.07 6.02
C ARG A 197 8.27 -3.29 7.12
N GLY A 198 8.71 -2.08 7.44
CA GLY A 198 8.06 -1.25 8.46
C GLY A 198 6.57 -1.04 8.17
N PHE A 199 6.22 -0.70 6.93
CA PHE A 199 4.81 -0.57 6.53
C PHE A 199 4.06 -1.90 6.46
N CYS A 200 4.72 -3.00 6.06
CA CYS A 200 4.11 -4.33 6.16
C CYS A 200 3.75 -4.67 7.61
N GLU A 201 4.62 -4.41 8.58
CA GLU A 201 4.35 -4.66 10.00
C GLU A 201 3.19 -3.78 10.48
N ILE A 202 3.18 -2.48 10.17
CA ILE A 202 2.06 -1.61 10.55
C ILE A 202 0.74 -2.15 9.97
N CYS A 203 0.74 -2.59 8.71
CA CYS A 203 -0.41 -3.21 8.07
C CYS A 203 -0.90 -4.45 8.84
N VAL A 204 0.03 -5.36 9.18
CA VAL A 204 -0.24 -6.58 9.96
C VAL A 204 -0.96 -6.27 11.28
N TYR A 205 -0.48 -5.29 12.03
CA TYR A 205 -1.05 -4.95 13.33
C TYR A 205 -2.33 -4.10 13.24
N SER A 206 -2.56 -3.41 12.13
CA SER A 206 -3.67 -2.46 12.01
C SER A 206 -4.92 -3.04 11.35
N ILE A 207 -4.76 -3.95 10.37
CA ILE A 207 -5.87 -4.33 9.47
C ILE A 207 -7.09 -4.88 10.20
N GLY A 208 -6.91 -5.74 11.22
CA GLY A 208 -8.01 -6.35 11.95
C GLY A 208 -8.85 -5.32 12.70
N GLY A 209 -8.19 -4.37 13.37
CA GLY A 209 -8.85 -3.27 14.07
C GLY A 209 -9.55 -2.32 13.11
N LEU A 210 -8.92 -1.99 11.98
CA LEU A 210 -9.51 -1.12 10.96
C LEU A 210 -10.75 -1.76 10.33
N ASN A 211 -10.69 -3.03 9.96
CA ASN A 211 -11.84 -3.77 9.41
C ASN A 211 -13.00 -3.80 10.41
N LYS A 212 -12.74 -4.09 11.69
CA LYS A 212 -13.78 -4.07 12.74
C LYS A 212 -14.45 -2.70 12.87
N ARG A 213 -13.65 -1.63 12.85
CA ARG A 213 -14.18 -0.25 12.90
C ARG A 213 -15.04 0.05 11.68
N LEU A 214 -14.62 -0.34 10.48
CA LEU A 214 -15.41 -0.15 9.26
C LEU A 214 -16.75 -0.91 9.31
N SER A 215 -16.77 -2.15 9.78
CA SER A 215 -18.01 -2.92 9.95
C SER A 215 -18.97 -2.31 10.98
N THR A 216 -18.44 -1.59 11.96
CA THR A 216 -19.25 -0.88 12.96
C THR A 216 -19.81 0.43 12.38
N PHE A 217 -19.02 1.11 11.55
CA PHE A 217 -19.39 2.41 10.96
C PHE A 217 -20.36 2.26 9.77
N TYR A 218 -20.26 1.17 9.01
CA TYR A 218 -21.18 0.83 7.92
C TYR A 218 -21.92 -0.48 8.25
N PRO A 219 -22.89 -0.46 9.18
CA PRO A 219 -23.71 -1.62 9.45
C PRO A 219 -24.50 -2.03 8.20
N SER A 220 -24.66 -3.34 8.00
CA SER A 220 -25.39 -3.96 6.90
C SER A 220 -26.87 -3.62 6.91
#